data_AF-A0A2P7QK71-F1
#
_entry.id   AF-A0A2P7QK71-F1
#
_cell.length_a   1.000
_cell.length_b   1.000
_cell.length_c   1.000
_cell.angle_alpha   90.00
_cell.angle_beta   90.00
_cell.angle_gamma   90.00
#
_symmetry.space_group_name_H-M   'P 1'
#
loop_
_entity.id
_entity.type
_entity.pdbx_description
1 polymer ?
#
loop_
_entity_poly.entity_id
_entity_poly.type
_entity_poly.pdbx_seq_one_letter_code
_entity_poly.pdbx_strand_id
1 'polypeptide(L)'
;MRLFTCAALTIAPAPVDAQPLETPDSGTPAAFQAMVDQVRRGMMAPGPVVERWKVGGADPTAALVARGADRHVMLVEDENGTTVSFSTDGRIADLAAPAWRVVDTYGSPIAFAENPTVGFSPVGTRFVVGARTAGWRENGLDCGKQPTHAILYERRDAPADQTADQAMTFFRITMLAMEGQTICSRAVGDSRRGWRLTYLLPDGRELPAFNKSETRMRIAPAGPIDRLVVGTSLADIAVAPPEG
;
A
#
# COMPACT_ATOMS: atom_id res chain seq x y z
N MET A 1 19.25 15.29 -17.32
CA MET A 1 17.80 14.99 -17.29
C MET A 1 17.61 13.89 -16.26
N ARG A 2 17.09 14.21 -15.07
CA ARG A 2 16.90 13.22 -13.99
C ARG A 2 15.56 12.53 -14.22
N LEU A 3 15.55 11.20 -14.30
CA LEU A 3 14.35 10.37 -14.37
C LEU A 3 13.94 10.03 -12.93
N PHE A 4 12.64 10.11 -12.65
CA PHE A 4 12.07 10.11 -11.31
C PHE A 4 11.13 8.92 -11.15
N THR A 5 11.14 8.28 -9.97
CA THR A 5 10.48 6.99 -9.77
C THR A 5 9.62 6.95 -8.50
N CYS A 6 8.40 6.44 -8.65
CA CYS A 6 7.36 6.24 -7.66
C CYS A 6 7.53 4.89 -6.96
N ALA A 7 7.65 4.91 -5.64
CA ALA A 7 7.37 3.73 -4.83
C ALA A 7 5.85 3.58 -4.71
N ALA A 8 5.29 2.59 -5.41
CA ALA A 8 3.92 2.15 -5.15
C ALA A 8 3.92 1.40 -3.81
N LEU A 9 3.67 2.14 -2.73
CA LEU A 9 3.43 1.55 -1.42
C LEU A 9 2.03 0.93 -1.46
N THR A 10 1.93 -0.35 -1.80
CA THR A 10 0.71 -1.12 -1.54
C THR A 10 0.66 -1.38 -0.05
N ILE A 11 -0.34 -0.81 0.60
CA ILE A 11 -0.69 -1.16 1.97
C ILE A 11 -1.80 -2.19 1.84
N ALA A 12 -1.43 -3.37 1.37
CA ALA A 12 -2.28 -4.53 1.36
C ALA A 12 -1.90 -5.38 2.58
N PRO A 13 -2.87 -5.85 3.39
CA PRO A 13 -2.56 -6.59 4.59
C PRO A 13 -1.85 -7.90 4.23
N ALA A 14 -0.78 -8.20 4.94
CA ALA A 14 -0.47 -9.59 5.20
C ALA A 14 -1.61 -10.13 6.07
N PRO A 15 -2.26 -11.26 5.75
CA PRO A 15 -2.92 -12.04 6.78
C PRO A 15 -1.85 -12.38 7.81
N VAL A 16 -1.79 -11.67 8.93
CA VAL A 16 -1.24 -12.29 10.14
C VAL A 16 -2.05 -13.57 10.27
N ASP A 17 -1.40 -14.73 10.45
CA ASP A 17 -2.13 -15.98 10.77
C ASP A 17 -3.24 -15.59 11.73
N ALA A 18 -4.48 -15.85 11.33
CA ALA A 18 -5.68 -15.31 11.94
C ALA A 18 -5.85 -15.87 13.36
N GLN A 19 -4.95 -15.52 14.26
CA GLN A 19 -5.29 -15.31 15.63
C GLN A 19 -6.29 -14.16 15.57
N PRO A 20 -7.51 -14.34 16.10
CA PRO A 20 -8.40 -13.23 16.31
C PRO A 20 -7.56 -12.12 16.91
N LEU A 21 -7.56 -10.93 16.30
CA LEU A 21 -7.26 -9.74 17.06
C LEU A 21 -8.34 -9.71 18.14
N GLU A 22 -8.09 -10.39 19.25
CA GLU A 22 -8.72 -10.06 20.51
C GLU A 22 -8.37 -8.58 20.63
N THR A 23 -9.34 -7.71 20.35
CA THR A 23 -9.26 -6.32 20.78
C THR A 23 -9.04 -6.43 22.28
N PRO A 24 -7.78 -6.27 22.78
CA PRO A 24 -7.58 -6.18 24.19
C PRO A 24 -8.40 -4.97 24.60
N ASP A 25 -8.96 -4.95 25.80
CA ASP A 25 -9.75 -3.83 26.29
C ASP A 25 -9.00 -2.51 26.00
N SER A 26 -9.34 -1.84 24.89
CA SER A 26 -8.39 -0.99 24.15
C SER A 26 -8.33 0.40 24.74
N GLY A 27 -8.86 0.57 25.95
CA GLY A 27 -9.01 1.83 26.65
C GLY A 27 -7.71 2.42 27.17
N THR A 28 -6.57 1.72 27.06
CA THR A 28 -5.28 2.23 27.54
C THR A 28 -4.29 2.51 26.41
N PRO A 29 -3.50 3.61 26.50
CA PRO A 29 -2.42 3.87 25.55
C PRO A 29 -1.40 2.73 25.43
N ALA A 30 -1.14 2.01 26.52
CA ALA A 30 -0.21 0.88 26.53
C ALA A 30 -0.70 -0.31 25.70
N ALA A 31 -1.99 -0.67 25.81
CA ALA A 31 -2.60 -1.72 25.00
C ALA A 31 -2.57 -1.34 23.51
N PHE A 32 -2.89 -0.09 23.19
CA PHE A 32 -2.83 0.41 21.81
C PHE A 32 -1.40 0.35 21.25
N GLN A 33 -0.41 0.80 22.01
CA GLN A 33 1.00 0.72 21.59
C GLN A 33 1.46 -0.72 21.38
N ALA A 34 1.03 -1.65 22.24
CA ALA A 34 1.33 -3.07 22.07
C ALA A 34 0.77 -3.63 20.75
N MET A 35 -0.44 -3.22 20.35
CA MET A 35 -1.00 -3.58 19.05
C MET A 35 -0.19 -3.00 17.88
N VAL A 36 0.22 -1.73 17.98
CA VAL A 36 1.10 -1.10 16.97
C VAL A 36 2.40 -1.87 16.82
N ASP A 37 3.04 -2.24 17.93
CA ASP A 37 4.30 -2.97 17.88
C ASP A 37 4.13 -4.41 17.38
N GLN A 38 2.99 -5.06 17.69
CA GLN A 38 2.66 -6.37 17.15
C GLN A 38 2.48 -6.32 15.62
N VAL A 39 1.68 -5.37 15.12
CA VAL A 39 1.46 -5.19 13.68
C VAL A 39 2.78 -4.83 12.98
N ARG A 40 3.58 -3.94 13.56
CA ARG A 40 4.91 -3.59 13.02
C ARG A 40 5.82 -4.82 12.93
N ARG A 41 5.90 -5.63 13.99
CA ARG A 41 6.71 -6.87 13.98
C ARG A 41 6.23 -7.85 12.92
N GLY A 42 4.92 -8.01 12.75
CA GLY A 42 4.36 -8.88 11.72
C GLY A 42 4.67 -8.39 10.30
N MET A 43 4.44 -7.11 10.05
CA MET A 43 4.65 -6.50 8.73
C MET A 43 6.14 -6.41 8.35
N MET A 44 7.00 -6.05 9.30
CA MET A 44 8.43 -5.77 9.07
C MET A 44 9.34 -6.93 9.48
N ALA A 45 8.79 -8.12 9.70
CA ALA A 45 9.58 -9.33 9.97
C ALA A 45 10.52 -9.60 8.78
N PRO A 46 11.85 -9.57 8.97
CA PRO A 46 12.78 -9.81 7.88
C PRO A 46 12.76 -11.27 7.45
N GLY A 47 12.65 -11.50 6.13
CA GLY A 47 12.83 -12.80 5.51
C GLY A 47 14.29 -13.08 5.10
N PRO A 48 14.49 -14.08 4.20
CA PRO A 48 15.80 -14.36 3.61
C PRO A 48 16.36 -13.17 2.83
N VAL A 49 17.68 -13.11 2.67
CA VAL A 49 18.34 -12.12 1.81
C VAL A 49 18.16 -12.53 0.35
N VAL A 50 17.69 -11.60 -0.49
CA VAL A 50 17.60 -11.82 -1.94
C VAL A 50 18.95 -11.62 -2.60
N GLU A 51 19.40 -12.61 -3.38
CA GLU A 51 20.66 -12.48 -4.10
C GLU A 51 20.60 -11.33 -5.12
N ARG A 52 21.64 -10.50 -5.17
CA ARG A 52 21.76 -9.36 -6.10
C ARG A 52 20.55 -8.42 -6.05
N TRP A 53 19.93 -8.29 -4.87
CA TRP A 53 18.74 -7.47 -4.67
C TRP A 53 18.94 -6.01 -5.15
N LYS A 54 20.14 -5.46 -4.91
CA LYS A 54 20.56 -4.12 -5.34
C LYS A 54 21.10 -4.04 -6.77
N VAL A 55 20.84 -5.02 -7.63
CA VAL A 55 21.34 -5.00 -9.00
C VAL A 55 20.23 -5.38 -9.96
N GLY A 56 19.87 -4.43 -10.82
CA GLY A 56 18.88 -4.65 -11.85
C GLY A 56 17.45 -4.68 -11.29
N GLY A 57 16.58 -4.03 -12.02
CA GLY A 57 15.17 -3.89 -11.77
C GLY A 57 14.64 -2.95 -12.83
N ALA A 58 13.45 -3.25 -13.34
CA ALA A 58 12.80 -2.35 -14.27
C ALA A 58 12.44 -1.04 -13.57
N ASP A 59 12.19 0.02 -14.35
CA ASP A 59 11.74 1.32 -13.85
C ASP A 59 10.31 1.58 -14.36
N PRO A 60 9.27 1.08 -13.65
CA PRO A 60 7.89 1.26 -14.05
C PRO A 60 7.47 2.72 -14.13
N THR A 61 8.06 3.60 -13.33
CA THR A 61 7.68 5.01 -13.33
C THR A 61 8.27 5.75 -14.51
N ALA A 62 9.53 5.50 -14.87
CA ALA A 62 10.06 6.03 -16.13
C ALA A 62 9.19 5.59 -17.32
N ALA A 63 8.68 4.36 -17.30
CA ALA A 63 7.73 3.88 -18.30
C ALA A 63 6.36 4.59 -18.22
N LEU A 64 5.85 4.89 -17.02
CA LEU A 64 4.62 5.67 -16.82
C LEU A 64 4.77 7.09 -17.38
N VAL A 65 5.85 7.78 -17.00
CA VAL A 65 6.18 9.13 -17.46
C VAL A 65 6.29 9.15 -18.98
N ALA A 66 6.97 8.17 -19.58
CA ALA A 66 7.09 8.05 -21.03
C ALA A 66 5.74 7.82 -21.74
N ARG A 67 4.74 7.22 -21.07
CA ARG A 67 3.37 7.06 -21.58
C ARG A 67 2.46 8.28 -21.31
N GLY A 68 2.89 9.21 -20.46
CA GLY A 68 2.10 10.36 -20.00
C GLY A 68 1.41 10.06 -18.67
N ALA A 69 2.04 10.50 -17.57
CA ALA A 69 1.55 10.33 -16.20
C ALA A 69 0.29 11.17 -15.89
N ASP A 70 -0.06 12.10 -16.77
CA ASP A 70 -1.32 12.87 -16.76
C ASP A 70 -2.53 12.05 -17.24
N ARG A 71 -2.28 11.02 -18.05
CA ARG A 71 -3.31 10.21 -18.72
C ARG A 71 -3.28 8.74 -18.34
N HIS A 72 -2.31 8.34 -17.55
CA HIS A 72 -2.10 6.96 -17.14
C HIS A 72 -1.81 6.88 -15.64
N VAL A 73 -2.07 5.70 -15.09
CA VAL A 73 -1.80 5.34 -13.69
C VAL A 73 -1.06 4.02 -13.62
N MET A 74 -0.42 3.76 -12.48
CA MET A 74 0.02 2.41 -12.14
C MET A 74 -1.10 1.70 -11.38
N LEU A 75 -1.42 0.49 -11.82
CA LEU A 75 -2.28 -0.44 -11.11
C LEU A 75 -1.40 -1.51 -10.49
N VAL A 76 -1.56 -1.75 -9.20
CA VAL A 76 -0.90 -2.83 -8.48
C VAL A 76 -1.98 -3.79 -8.00
N GLU A 77 -1.88 -5.03 -8.42
CA GLU A 77 -2.86 -6.10 -8.21
C GLU A 77 -2.22 -7.18 -7.32
N ASP A 78 -2.89 -7.53 -6.23
CA ASP A 78 -2.55 -8.64 -5.34
C ASP A 78 -3.82 -9.34 -4.83
N GLU A 79 -3.70 -10.26 -3.87
CA GLU A 79 -4.85 -11.01 -3.31
C GLU A 79 -5.91 -10.12 -2.64
N ASN A 80 -5.52 -8.94 -2.14
CA ASN A 80 -6.41 -8.02 -1.44
C ASN A 80 -7.13 -7.07 -2.40
N GLY A 81 -6.70 -7.02 -3.66
CA GLY A 81 -7.39 -6.31 -4.73
C GLY A 81 -6.46 -5.45 -5.59
N THR A 82 -6.99 -4.32 -6.05
CA THR A 82 -6.30 -3.38 -6.93
C THR A 82 -6.05 -2.04 -6.24
N THR A 83 -4.78 -1.72 -6.05
CA THR A 83 -4.29 -0.40 -5.68
C THR A 83 -4.01 0.43 -6.92
N VAL A 84 -4.36 1.72 -6.86
CA VAL A 84 -4.09 2.69 -7.92
C VAL A 84 -3.05 3.68 -7.44
N SER A 85 -2.05 3.99 -8.26
CA SER A 85 -0.98 4.91 -7.91
C SER A 85 -0.75 5.96 -9.00
N PHE A 86 -0.65 7.21 -8.56
CA PHE A 86 -0.43 8.40 -9.37
C PHE A 86 0.95 8.98 -9.06
N SER A 87 1.73 9.27 -10.11
CA SER A 87 2.95 10.07 -10.01
C SER A 87 2.57 11.55 -10.00
N THR A 88 2.36 12.12 -8.80
CA THR A 88 1.81 13.47 -8.65
C THR A 88 2.12 14.06 -7.27
N ASP A 89 2.28 15.39 -7.24
CA ASP A 89 2.35 16.20 -6.04
C ASP A 89 0.99 16.74 -5.57
N GLY A 90 -0.08 16.42 -6.31
CA GLY A 90 -1.46 16.79 -5.98
C GLY A 90 -1.93 16.25 -4.62
N ARG A 91 -3.02 16.82 -4.11
CA ARG A 91 -3.60 16.40 -2.83
C ARG A 91 -4.39 15.11 -3.03
N ILE A 92 -4.37 14.25 -2.01
CA ILE A 92 -5.16 13.01 -1.99
C ILE A 92 -6.65 13.30 -2.26
N ALA A 93 -7.19 14.35 -1.64
CA ALA A 93 -8.59 14.73 -1.79
C ALA A 93 -8.99 15.15 -3.21
N ASP A 94 -8.05 15.69 -4.00
CA ASP A 94 -8.33 16.14 -5.37
C ASP A 94 -8.44 14.95 -6.35
N LEU A 95 -7.92 13.78 -5.97
CA LEU A 95 -7.92 12.55 -6.77
C LEU A 95 -8.98 11.54 -6.29
N ALA A 96 -9.51 11.71 -5.08
CA ALA A 96 -10.48 10.80 -4.49
C ALA A 96 -11.84 10.88 -5.22
N ALA A 97 -12.60 9.79 -5.20
CA ALA A 97 -13.93 9.81 -5.81
C ALA A 97 -14.85 10.76 -5.00
N PRO A 98 -15.62 11.65 -5.66
CA PRO A 98 -16.48 12.60 -4.96
C PRO A 98 -17.53 11.97 -4.04
N ALA A 99 -17.94 10.74 -4.33
CA ALA A 99 -18.93 10.00 -3.54
C ALA A 99 -18.36 9.44 -2.22
N TRP A 100 -17.04 9.36 -2.09
CA TRP A 100 -16.39 8.79 -0.92
C TRP A 100 -16.40 9.76 0.26
N ARG A 101 -16.76 9.25 1.43
CA ARG A 101 -16.81 10.04 2.66
C ARG A 101 -15.49 9.91 3.41
N VAL A 102 -14.91 11.03 3.85
CA VAL A 102 -13.78 10.99 4.79
C VAL A 102 -14.24 10.43 6.13
N VAL A 103 -13.52 9.42 6.61
CA VAL A 103 -13.74 8.78 7.91
C VAL A 103 -12.69 9.29 8.90
N ASP A 104 -11.42 9.23 8.51
CA ASP A 104 -10.30 9.58 9.38
C ASP A 104 -9.08 10.05 8.58
N THR A 105 -8.13 10.73 9.25
CA THR A 105 -6.93 11.29 8.63
C THR A 105 -5.69 11.11 9.51
N TYR A 106 -4.55 10.78 8.90
CA TYR A 106 -3.25 10.65 9.55
C TYR A 106 -2.21 11.55 8.89
N GLY A 107 -1.30 12.11 9.68
CA GLY A 107 -0.21 12.96 9.19
C GLY A 107 -0.69 14.33 8.70
N SER A 108 0.05 14.94 7.79
CA SER A 108 -0.19 16.32 7.36
C SER A 108 -0.10 16.49 5.83
N PRO A 109 -1.09 17.13 5.18
CA PRO A 109 -1.08 17.33 3.73
C PRO A 109 0.03 18.27 3.26
N ILE A 110 0.61 19.07 4.16
CA ILE A 110 1.72 19.99 3.86
C ILE A 110 3.10 19.41 4.19
N ALA A 111 3.15 18.17 4.70
CA ALA A 111 4.43 17.52 4.95
C ALA A 111 5.21 17.38 3.63
N PHE A 112 6.51 17.66 3.70
CA PHE A 112 7.37 17.47 2.54
C PHE A 112 7.46 15.98 2.20
N ALA A 113 7.29 15.67 0.91
CA ALA A 113 7.52 14.34 0.37
C ALA A 113 8.36 14.51 -0.88
N GLU A 114 9.57 13.94 -0.87
CA GLU A 114 10.44 13.92 -2.04
C GLU A 114 9.85 12.94 -3.06
N ASN A 115 9.66 13.41 -4.30
CA ASN A 115 8.98 12.68 -5.39
C ASN A 115 7.63 12.07 -4.93
N PRO A 116 6.65 12.93 -4.60
CA PRO A 116 5.40 12.48 -4.03
C PRO A 116 4.66 11.53 -4.98
N THR A 117 4.11 10.49 -4.38
CA THR A 117 3.20 9.56 -5.05
C THR A 117 1.92 9.52 -4.23
N VAL A 118 0.76 9.54 -4.90
CA VAL A 118 -0.52 9.33 -4.24
C VAL A 118 -1.05 7.96 -4.65
N GLY A 119 -1.31 7.11 -3.66
CA GLY A 119 -1.88 5.78 -3.85
C GLY A 119 -3.25 5.64 -3.19
N PHE A 120 -4.15 4.87 -3.78
CA PHE A 120 -5.41 4.45 -3.19
C PHE A 120 -5.45 2.93 -3.10
N SER A 121 -5.49 2.39 -1.90
CA SER A 121 -5.54 0.95 -1.64
C SER A 121 -6.86 0.58 -0.94
N PRO A 122 -7.52 -0.51 -1.34
CA PRO A 122 -8.73 -0.97 -0.66
C PRO A 122 -8.42 -1.47 0.76
N VAL A 123 -9.39 -1.32 1.66
CA VAL A 123 -9.42 -1.95 2.99
C VAL A 123 -10.76 -2.69 3.09
N GLY A 124 -10.73 -3.96 2.69
CA GLY A 124 -11.93 -4.73 2.34
C GLY A 124 -12.71 -4.12 1.19
N THR A 125 -14.03 -4.35 1.15
CA THR A 125 -14.87 -3.83 0.06
C THR A 125 -15.30 -2.37 0.27
N ARG A 126 -15.50 -1.96 1.53
CA ARG A 126 -16.13 -0.66 1.87
C ARG A 126 -15.17 0.50 2.06
N PHE A 127 -13.95 0.25 2.50
CA PHE A 127 -13.03 1.31 2.88
C PHE A 127 -11.87 1.42 1.88
N VAL A 128 -11.33 2.61 1.74
CA VAL A 128 -10.18 2.90 0.89
C VAL A 128 -9.24 3.82 1.63
N VAL A 129 -7.95 3.51 1.63
CA VAL A 129 -6.91 4.40 2.15
C VAL A 129 -6.27 5.12 0.97
N GLY A 130 -6.43 6.44 0.93
CA GLY A 130 -5.60 7.32 0.11
C GLY A 130 -4.35 7.70 0.90
N ALA A 131 -3.16 7.47 0.36
CA ALA A 131 -1.89 7.76 1.04
C ALA A 131 -0.93 8.53 0.13
N ARG A 132 -0.20 9.47 0.71
CA ARG A 132 0.87 10.21 0.06
C ARG A 132 2.23 9.80 0.61
N THR A 133 3.07 9.26 -0.25
CA THR A 133 4.39 8.72 0.11
C THR A 133 5.50 9.49 -0.57
N ALA A 134 6.69 9.43 0.02
CA ALA A 134 7.93 9.95 -0.57
C ALA A 134 8.74 8.77 -1.10
N GLY A 135 9.17 8.85 -2.35
CA GLY A 135 9.88 7.78 -3.04
C GLY A 135 11.24 8.21 -3.59
N TRP A 136 12.15 7.25 -3.68
CA TRP A 136 13.39 7.38 -4.43
C TRP A 136 13.75 6.05 -5.08
N ARG A 137 14.61 6.13 -6.09
CA ARG A 137 15.18 4.94 -6.72
C ARG A 137 16.62 4.76 -6.28
N GLU A 138 16.96 3.55 -5.86
CA GLU A 138 18.31 3.20 -5.45
C GLU A 138 18.71 1.85 -6.02
N ASN A 139 19.77 1.82 -6.83
CA ASN A 139 20.36 0.60 -7.38
C ASN A 139 19.36 -0.35 -8.09
N GLY A 140 18.34 0.22 -8.77
CA GLY A 140 17.31 -0.54 -9.48
C GLY A 140 16.07 -0.91 -8.66
N LEU A 141 15.97 -0.39 -7.43
CA LEU A 141 14.83 -0.58 -6.53
C LEU A 141 14.08 0.72 -6.34
N ASP A 142 12.76 0.60 -6.16
CA ASP A 142 11.89 1.72 -5.80
C ASP A 142 11.62 1.67 -4.31
N CYS A 143 12.29 2.57 -3.60
CA CYS A 143 12.23 2.69 -2.16
C CYS A 143 11.34 3.86 -1.75
N GLY A 144 10.61 3.69 -0.65
CA GLY A 144 9.74 4.73 -0.11
C GLY A 144 9.81 4.76 1.40
N LYS A 145 9.66 5.98 1.94
CA LYS A 145 9.35 6.18 3.35
C LYS A 145 7.85 6.00 3.57
N GLN A 146 7.49 5.87 4.83
CA GLN A 146 6.10 5.81 5.28
C GLN A 146 5.23 6.95 4.72
N PRO A 147 3.89 6.76 4.67
CA PRO A 147 2.97 7.83 4.33
C PRO A 147 3.18 9.06 5.22
N THR A 148 3.36 10.23 4.60
CA THR A 148 3.44 11.53 5.31
C THR A 148 2.05 12.11 5.58
N HIS A 149 1.08 11.64 4.82
CA HIS A 149 -0.34 11.96 4.94
C HIS A 149 -1.15 10.78 4.41
N ALA A 150 -2.23 10.44 5.09
CA ALA A 150 -3.19 9.45 4.64
C ALA A 150 -4.61 9.81 5.06
N ILE A 151 -5.59 9.39 4.27
CA ILE A 151 -7.01 9.60 4.51
C ILE A 151 -7.72 8.26 4.34
N LEU A 152 -8.48 7.87 5.36
CA LEU A 152 -9.42 6.75 5.28
C LEU A 152 -10.75 7.26 4.72
N TYR A 153 -11.19 6.64 3.64
CA TYR A 153 -12.45 6.91 2.96
C TYR A 153 -13.42 5.75 3.12
N GLU A 154 -14.71 6.06 3.13
CA GLU A 154 -15.81 5.09 3.10
C GLU A 154 -16.60 5.19 1.79
N ARG A 155 -16.80 4.04 1.15
CA ARG A 155 -17.67 3.80 -0.01
C ARG A 155 -19.04 3.34 0.45
N ARG A 156 -19.97 4.28 0.65
CA ARG A 156 -21.30 3.96 1.21
C ARG A 156 -22.18 3.11 0.28
N ASP A 157 -21.81 3.00 -0.99
CA ASP A 157 -22.40 2.15 -2.02
C ASP A 157 -21.92 0.69 -1.98
N ALA A 158 -20.86 0.39 -1.22
CA ALA A 158 -20.27 -0.95 -1.12
C ALA A 158 -20.79 -1.75 0.10
N PRO A 159 -20.71 -3.10 0.07
CA PRO A 159 -21.12 -3.96 1.18
C PRO A 159 -20.48 -3.57 2.52
N ALA A 160 -21.22 -3.68 3.63
CA ALA A 160 -20.72 -3.39 4.98
C ALA A 160 -20.06 -4.62 5.63
N ASP A 161 -18.97 -5.11 5.04
CA ASP A 161 -18.21 -6.26 5.58
C ASP A 161 -17.35 -5.90 6.81
N GLN A 162 -17.17 -4.61 7.11
CA GLN A 162 -16.48 -4.08 8.28
C GLN A 162 -17.22 -2.87 8.84
N THR A 163 -17.11 -2.64 10.15
CA THR A 163 -17.59 -1.40 10.77
C THR A 163 -16.60 -0.25 10.57
N ALA A 164 -17.08 0.99 10.66
CA ALA A 164 -16.20 2.17 10.61
C ALA A 164 -15.16 2.16 11.74
N ASP A 165 -15.53 1.73 12.94
CA ASP A 165 -14.62 1.68 14.09
C ASP A 165 -13.48 0.68 13.90
N GLN A 166 -13.78 -0.49 13.32
CA GLN A 166 -12.77 -1.48 12.94
C GLN A 166 -11.82 -0.91 11.89
N ALA A 167 -12.37 -0.29 10.84
CA ALA A 167 -11.56 0.30 9.77
C ALA A 167 -10.68 1.45 10.27
N MET A 168 -11.18 2.31 11.16
CA MET A 168 -10.40 3.39 11.79
C MET A 168 -9.29 2.83 12.68
N THR A 169 -9.58 1.83 13.51
CA THR A 169 -8.59 1.20 14.38
C THR A 169 -7.47 0.58 13.55
N PHE A 170 -7.83 -0.19 12.52
CA PHE A 170 -6.88 -0.77 11.57
C PHE A 170 -6.04 0.32 10.88
N PHE A 171 -6.69 1.35 10.33
CA PHE A 171 -6.02 2.47 9.67
C PHE A 171 -4.97 3.11 10.57
N ARG A 172 -5.33 3.45 11.81
CA ARG A 172 -4.41 4.10 12.76
C ARG A 172 -3.23 3.22 13.14
N ILE A 173 -3.50 1.96 13.47
CA ILE A 173 -2.46 1.00 13.84
C ILE A 173 -1.48 0.82 12.68
N THR A 174 -1.97 0.64 11.46
CA THR A 174 -1.11 0.46 10.27
C THR A 174 -0.28 1.71 9.97
N MET A 175 -0.86 2.92 10.01
CA MET A 175 -0.08 4.15 9.79
C MET A 175 1.06 4.30 10.80
N LEU A 176 0.80 4.04 12.09
CA LEU A 176 1.81 4.11 13.15
C LEU A 176 2.83 2.96 13.07
N ALA A 177 2.40 1.76 12.68
CA ALA A 177 3.29 0.63 12.49
C ALA A 177 4.32 0.89 11.38
N MET A 178 3.90 1.57 10.31
CA MET A 178 4.77 1.96 9.19
C MET A 178 5.66 3.15 9.52
N GLU A 179 5.40 3.90 10.59
CA GLU A 179 6.18 5.09 10.91
C GLU A 179 7.68 4.77 11.11
N GLY A 180 8.53 5.59 10.49
CA GLY A 180 9.98 5.41 10.46
C GLY A 180 10.48 4.25 9.61
N GLN A 181 9.59 3.48 8.95
CA GLN A 181 9.98 2.33 8.14
C GLN A 181 10.29 2.76 6.70
N THR A 182 11.26 2.08 6.09
CA THR A 182 11.52 2.17 4.65
C THR A 182 11.26 0.81 4.03
N ILE A 183 10.50 0.82 2.92
CA ILE A 183 10.21 -0.38 2.14
C ILE A 183 10.72 -0.12 0.72
N CYS A 184 11.41 -1.11 0.17
CA CYS A 184 11.85 -1.10 -1.22
C CYS A 184 11.09 -2.16 -2.01
N SER A 185 10.90 -1.91 -3.30
CA SER A 185 10.32 -2.86 -4.23
C SER A 185 11.23 -3.06 -5.43
N ARG A 186 11.33 -4.32 -5.86
CA ARG A 186 12.01 -4.71 -7.09
C ARG A 186 10.99 -5.08 -8.14
N ALA A 187 10.97 -4.35 -9.25
CA ALA A 187 10.14 -4.68 -10.40
C ALA A 187 10.90 -5.57 -11.39
N VAL A 188 10.31 -6.72 -11.74
CA VAL A 188 10.84 -7.64 -12.76
C VAL A 188 9.81 -7.80 -13.88
N GLY A 189 10.19 -7.45 -15.11
CA GLY A 189 9.30 -7.48 -16.27
C GLY A 189 9.46 -6.25 -17.16
N ASP A 190 8.44 -5.93 -17.93
CA ASP A 190 8.44 -4.81 -18.89
C ASP A 190 7.06 -4.16 -19.04
N SER A 191 7.01 -2.99 -19.66
CA SER A 191 5.78 -2.19 -19.78
C SER A 191 4.72 -2.78 -20.71
N ARG A 192 5.01 -3.84 -21.47
CA ARG A 192 4.05 -4.55 -22.32
C ARG A 192 3.35 -5.66 -21.56
N ARG A 193 4.09 -6.40 -20.73
CA ARG A 193 3.57 -7.54 -19.95
C ARG A 193 3.19 -7.19 -18.52
N GLY A 194 3.63 -6.03 -18.04
CA GLY A 194 3.61 -5.68 -16.63
C GLY A 194 4.86 -6.18 -15.91
N TRP A 195 4.90 -5.88 -14.62
CA TRP A 195 5.99 -6.23 -13.72
C TRP A 195 5.47 -7.07 -12.58
N ARG A 196 6.25 -8.05 -12.16
CA ARG A 196 6.09 -8.66 -10.84
C ARG A 196 6.89 -7.85 -9.84
N LEU A 197 6.30 -7.59 -8.67
CA LEU A 197 6.96 -6.88 -7.59
C LEU A 197 7.46 -7.85 -6.53
N THR A 198 8.55 -7.49 -5.89
CA THR A 198 9.04 -8.14 -4.68
C THR A 198 9.44 -7.05 -3.69
N TYR A 199 8.86 -7.09 -2.50
CA TYR A 199 9.09 -6.12 -1.44
C TYR A 199 10.21 -6.57 -0.52
N LEU A 200 11.07 -5.62 -0.17
CA LEU A 200 12.32 -5.82 0.52
C LEU A 200 12.51 -4.75 1.60
N LEU A 201 13.25 -5.09 2.64
CA LEU A 201 13.90 -4.13 3.50
C LEU A 201 15.08 -3.47 2.77
N PRO A 202 15.56 -2.29 3.23
CA PRO A 202 16.70 -1.60 2.62
C PRO A 202 18.02 -2.37 2.67
N ASP A 203 18.11 -3.45 3.44
CA ASP A 203 19.28 -4.34 3.50
C ASP A 203 19.17 -5.56 2.58
N GLY A 204 18.08 -5.66 1.81
CA GLY A 204 17.84 -6.71 0.83
C GLY A 204 17.17 -7.97 1.35
N ARG A 205 16.75 -7.99 2.62
CA ARG A 205 15.90 -9.05 3.15
C ARG A 205 14.49 -8.90 2.61
N GLU A 206 13.87 -10.01 2.24
CA GLU A 206 12.47 -10.02 1.83
C GLU A 206 11.57 -9.54 2.98
N LEU A 207 10.40 -9.03 2.59
CA LEU A 207 9.29 -8.78 3.51
C LEU A 207 8.21 -9.84 3.25
N PRO A 208 8.23 -11.00 3.93
CA PRO A 208 7.32 -12.11 3.64
C PRO A 208 5.85 -11.70 3.73
N ALA A 209 5.53 -10.82 4.68
CA ALA A 209 4.21 -10.20 4.84
C ALA A 209 3.67 -9.57 3.55
N PHE A 210 4.53 -8.94 2.75
CA PHE A 210 4.17 -8.25 1.50
C PHE A 210 4.37 -9.12 0.25
N ASN A 211 5.01 -10.29 0.37
CA ASN A 211 5.33 -11.19 -0.74
C ASN A 211 4.53 -12.50 -0.69
N LYS A 212 3.41 -12.55 0.05
CA LYS A 212 2.59 -13.76 0.22
C LYS A 212 1.92 -14.22 -1.06
N SER A 213 1.48 -13.26 -1.87
CA SER A 213 0.88 -13.48 -3.18
C SER A 213 1.72 -12.82 -4.27
N GLU A 214 1.50 -13.23 -5.52
CA GLU A 214 2.16 -12.59 -6.66
C GLU A 214 1.59 -11.18 -6.86
N THR A 215 2.30 -10.15 -6.41
CA THR A 215 1.95 -8.77 -6.71
C THR A 215 2.36 -8.39 -8.13
N ARG A 216 1.41 -7.93 -8.93
CA ARG A 216 1.62 -7.49 -10.32
C ARG A 216 1.36 -6.00 -10.47
N MET A 217 2.23 -5.32 -11.22
CA MET A 217 2.09 -3.92 -11.56
C MET A 217 1.93 -3.76 -13.08
N ARG A 218 1.06 -2.85 -13.49
CA ARG A 218 0.90 -2.45 -14.90
C ARG A 218 0.55 -0.99 -15.03
N ILE A 219 0.81 -0.42 -16.21
CA ILE A 219 0.34 0.92 -16.57
C ILE A 219 -1.02 0.77 -17.27
N ALA A 220 -2.00 1.53 -16.83
CA ALA A 220 -3.33 1.59 -17.43
C ALA A 220 -3.73 3.05 -17.72
N PRO A 221 -4.67 3.29 -18.66
CA PRO A 221 -5.29 4.59 -18.81
C PRO A 221 -5.91 5.05 -17.48
N ALA A 222 -5.75 6.32 -17.16
CA ALA A 222 -6.44 6.93 -16.02
C ALA A 222 -7.95 6.90 -16.25
N GLY A 223 -8.71 6.82 -15.16
CA GLY A 223 -10.17 6.76 -15.18
C GLY A 223 -10.74 7.05 -13.80
N PRO A 224 -12.08 6.95 -13.65
CA PRO A 224 -12.73 7.15 -12.36
C PRO A 224 -12.15 6.20 -11.30
N ILE A 225 -11.63 6.76 -10.20
CA ILE A 225 -10.87 6.01 -9.19
C ILE A 225 -11.72 4.95 -8.49
N ASP A 226 -13.02 5.18 -8.36
CA ASP A 226 -14.03 4.26 -7.83
C ASP A 226 -14.22 2.99 -8.65
N ARG A 227 -13.84 3.01 -9.93
CA ARG A 227 -13.84 1.84 -10.81
C ARG A 227 -12.49 1.12 -10.88
N LEU A 228 -11.41 1.83 -10.52
CA LEU A 228 -10.05 1.30 -10.58
C LEU A 228 -9.64 0.66 -9.25
N VAL A 229 -10.10 1.21 -8.11
CA VAL A 229 -9.86 0.64 -6.79
C VAL A 229 -10.91 -0.42 -6.50
N VAL A 230 -10.49 -1.68 -6.52
CA VAL A 230 -11.34 -2.84 -6.29
C VAL A 230 -10.77 -3.60 -5.10
N GLY A 231 -11.55 -3.73 -4.03
CA GLY A 231 -11.18 -4.54 -2.86
C GLY A 231 -11.85 -5.90 -2.89
N THR A 232 -11.17 -6.89 -2.34
CA THR A 232 -11.75 -8.20 -2.02
C THR A 232 -12.41 -8.16 -0.64
N SER A 233 -13.44 -8.97 -0.38
CA SER A 233 -14.00 -9.04 0.97
C SER A 233 -12.98 -9.66 1.93
N LEU A 234 -12.87 -9.11 3.15
CA LEU A 234 -12.02 -9.72 4.17
C LEU A 234 -12.52 -11.13 4.56
N ALA A 235 -13.82 -11.40 4.40
CA ALA A 235 -14.37 -12.73 4.61
C ALA A 235 -13.82 -13.77 3.60
N ASP A 236 -13.46 -13.34 2.39
CA ASP A 236 -12.91 -14.19 1.34
C ASP A 236 -11.40 -14.40 1.47
N ILE A 237 -10.71 -13.58 2.28
CA ILE A 237 -9.27 -13.67 2.56
C ILE A 237 -8.99 -14.62 3.74
N ALA A 238 -10.00 -14.93 4.55
CA ALA A 238 -9.90 -15.98 5.57
C ALA A 238 -9.80 -17.36 4.91
N VAL A 239 -8.57 -17.77 4.55
CA VAL A 239 -8.24 -19.08 4.01
C VAL A 239 -8.73 -20.18 4.95
N ALA A 240 -9.24 -21.25 4.34
CA ALA A 240 -9.68 -22.49 4.97
C ALA A 240 -8.77 -22.94 6.14
N PRO A 241 -9.34 -23.57 7.18
CA PRO A 241 -8.55 -24.09 8.29
C PRO A 241 -7.45 -25.02 7.76
N PRO A 242 -6.28 -25.09 8.42
CA PRO A 242 -5.22 -26.01 8.01
C PRO A 242 -5.79 -27.42 7.92
N GLU A 243 -5.58 -28.09 6.78
CA GLU A 243 -5.86 -29.52 6.65
C GLU A 243 -5.02 -30.24 7.72
N GLY A 244 -5.71 -30.93 8.63
CA GLY A 244 -5.12 -31.71 9.71
C GLY A 244 -4.47 -33.01 9.25
#